data_AF-A0A957UFP9-F1
#
_entry.id   AF-A0A957UFP9-F1
#
_cell.length_a   1.000
_cell.length_b   1.000
_cell.length_c   1.000
_cell.angle_alpha   90.00
_cell.angle_beta   90.00
_cell.angle_gamma   90.00
#
_symmetry.space_group_name_H-M   'P 1'
#
loop_
_entity.id
_entity.type
_entity.pdbx_description
1 polymer ?
#
loop_
_entity_poly.entity_id
_entity_poly.type
_entity_poly.pdbx_seq_one_letter_code
_entity_poly.pdbx_strand_id
1 'polypeptide(L)'
;MDVLAAATLERLTFLHDSMKTALAALPDEAIGWSPAADVNSVAVLLTHVAGSERFWFGEKVGGISAQRDRSAEFKVLGADR
;
A
#
# COMPACT_ATOMS: atom_id res chain seq x y z
N MET A 1 22.57 -3.84 11.19
CA MET A 1 21.68 -3.07 10.29
C MET A 1 21.93 -1.61 10.58
N ASP A 2 22.01 -0.75 9.56
CA ASP A 2 22.13 0.70 9.74
C ASP A 2 20.99 1.24 10.64
N VAL A 3 21.26 2.23 11.50
CA VAL A 3 20.30 2.72 12.51
C VAL A 3 19.08 3.33 11.83
N LEU A 4 19.29 4.08 10.74
CA LEU A 4 18.20 4.65 9.96
C LEU A 4 17.39 3.55 9.27
N ALA A 5 18.05 2.54 8.71
CA ALA A 5 17.37 1.38 8.11
C ALA A 5 16.51 0.61 9.14
N ALA A 6 17.01 0.40 10.36
CA ALA A 6 16.27 -0.28 11.42
C ALA A 6 15.05 0.54 11.87
N ALA A 7 15.21 1.84 12.13
CA ALA A 7 14.10 2.72 12.52
C ALA A 7 13.05 2.85 11.40
N THR A 8 13.48 2.87 10.14
CA THR A 8 12.57 2.89 8.99
C THR A 8 11.76 1.59 8.91
N LEU A 9 12.41 0.43 9.07
CA LEU A 9 11.74 -0.86 9.05
C LEU A 9 10.73 -0.99 10.20
N GLU A 10 11.10 -0.56 11.41
CA GLU A 10 10.19 -0.53 12.56
C GLU A 10 8.95 0.32 12.26
N ARG A 11 9.15 1.53 11.71
CA ARG A 11 8.04 2.43 11.37
C ARG A 11 7.13 1.84 10.30
N LEU A 12 7.69 1.26 9.23
CA LEU A 12 6.89 0.64 8.17
C LEU A 12 6.12 -0.57 8.69
N THR A 13 6.74 -1.39 9.54
CA THR A 13 6.08 -2.54 10.18
C THR A 13 4.87 -2.08 11.01
N PHE A 14 5.06 -1.08 11.87
CA PHE A 14 3.98 -0.50 12.66
C PHE A 14 2.82 0.03 11.78
N LEU A 15 3.14 0.74 10.69
CA LEU A 15 2.13 1.28 9.77
C LEU A 15 1.38 0.16 9.04
N HIS A 16 2.08 -0.89 8.60
CA HIS A 16 1.47 -2.05 7.96
C HIS A 16 0.53 -2.78 8.91
N ASP A 17 0.94 -2.99 10.16
CA ASP A 17 0.09 -3.66 11.15
C ASP A 17 -1.12 -2.81 11.54
N SER A 18 -0.95 -1.48 11.59
CA SER A 18 -2.07 -0.54 11.77
C SER A 18 -3.07 -0.62 10.61
N MET A 19 -2.58 -0.67 9.37
CA MET A 19 -3.43 -0.86 8.19
C MET A 19 -4.15 -2.20 8.24
N LYS A 20 -3.45 -3.31 8.50
CA LYS A 20 -4.07 -4.65 8.62
C LYS A 20 -5.15 -4.68 9.70
N THR A 21 -4.91 -4.06 10.85
CA THR A 21 -5.88 -3.96 11.95
C THR A 21 -7.13 -3.20 11.52
N ALA A 22 -6.96 -2.05 10.86
CA ALA A 22 -8.08 -1.28 10.33
C ALA A 22 -8.86 -2.06 9.26
N LEU A 23 -8.16 -2.78 8.38
CA LEU A 23 -8.77 -3.59 7.33
C LEU A 23 -9.57 -4.78 7.86
N ALA A 24 -9.11 -5.40 8.95
CA ALA A 24 -9.80 -6.52 9.58
C ALA A 24 -11.17 -6.14 10.17
N ALA A 25 -11.40 -4.84 10.45
CA ALA A 25 -12.68 -4.34 10.92
C ALA A 25 -13.66 -3.99 9.78
N LEU A 26 -13.21 -4.01 8.52
CA LEU A 26 -14.02 -3.67 7.36
C LEU A 26 -14.56 -4.92 6.67
N PRO A 27 -15.85 -4.93 6.27
CA PRO A 27 -16.37 -5.98 5.41
C PRO A 27 -15.73 -5.87 4.01
N ASP A 28 -15.71 -6.97 3.26
CA ASP A 28 -14.94 -7.04 2.01
C ASP A 28 -15.46 -6.09 0.94
N GLU A 29 -16.78 -5.88 0.87
CA GLU A 29 -17.38 -4.92 -0.04
C GLU A 29 -16.91 -3.48 0.20
N ALA A 30 -16.51 -3.14 1.44
CA ALA A 30 -16.01 -1.81 1.77
C ALA A 30 -14.59 -1.55 1.22
N ILE A 31 -13.84 -2.60 0.85
CA ILE A 31 -12.49 -2.45 0.29
C ILE A 31 -12.55 -1.81 -1.10
N GLY A 32 -13.47 -2.28 -1.94
CA GLY A 32 -13.66 -1.79 -3.30
C GLY A 32 -14.52 -0.53 -3.40
N TRP A 33 -15.30 -0.23 -2.37
CA TRP A 33 -16.21 0.90 -2.35
C TRP A 33 -15.49 2.26 -2.28
N SER A 34 -16.12 3.28 -2.87
CA SER A 34 -15.70 4.68 -2.77
C SER A 34 -16.91 5.60 -2.55
N PRO A 35 -16.79 6.63 -1.69
CA PRO A 35 -17.87 7.57 -1.40
C PRO A 35 -18.20 8.54 -2.55
N ALA A 36 -17.27 8.75 -3.49
CA ALA A 36 -17.45 9.66 -4.62
C ALA A 36 -16.52 9.29 -5.78
N ALA A 37 -16.84 9.73 -7.00
CA ALA A 37 -16.11 9.36 -8.22
C ALA A 37 -14.63 9.81 -8.23
N ASP A 38 -14.29 10.86 -7.49
CA ASP A 38 -12.94 11.43 -7.38
C ASP A 38 -12.20 10.98 -6.12
N VAL A 39 -12.80 10.11 -5.30
CA VAL A 39 -12.20 9.55 -4.10
C VAL A 39 -11.69 8.14 -4.38
N ASN A 40 -10.47 7.85 -3.95
CA ASN A 40 -9.91 6.51 -4.07
C ASN A 40 -10.59 5.55 -3.08
N SER A 41 -10.87 4.33 -3.53
CA SER A 41 -11.27 3.24 -2.64
C SER A 41 -10.09 2.79 -1.77
N VAL A 42 -10.37 2.01 -0.73
CA VAL A 42 -9.34 1.41 0.12
C VAL A 42 -8.42 0.49 -0.70
N ALA A 43 -8.97 -0.25 -1.67
CA ALA A 43 -8.20 -1.09 -2.61
C ALA A 43 -7.13 -0.30 -3.36
N VAL A 44 -7.50 0.87 -3.90
CA VAL A 44 -6.58 1.76 -4.61
C VAL A 44 -5.51 2.30 -3.66
N LEU A 45 -5.89 2.74 -2.47
CA LEU A 45 -4.94 3.27 -1.48
C LEU A 45 -3.89 2.23 -1.06
N LEU A 46 -4.31 1.00 -0.76
CA LEU A 46 -3.40 -0.08 -0.37
C LEU A 46 -2.45 -0.46 -1.51
N THR A 47 -2.99 -0.60 -2.72
CA THR A 47 -2.20 -0.89 -3.91
C THR A 47 -1.16 0.20 -4.15
N HIS A 48 -1.57 1.46 -4.04
CA HIS A 48 -0.69 2.61 -4.23
C HIS A 48 0.41 2.69 -3.17
N VAL A 49 0.09 2.43 -1.90
CA VAL A 49 1.08 2.41 -0.80
C VAL A 49 2.12 1.31 -1.05
N ALA A 50 1.67 0.07 -1.31
CA ALA A 50 2.57 -1.06 -1.55
C ALA A 50 3.47 -0.84 -2.78
N GLY A 51 2.91 -0.33 -3.88
CA GLY A 51 3.68 0.01 -5.09
C GLY A 51 4.69 1.14 -4.83
N SER A 52 4.32 2.13 -4.03
CA SER A 52 5.21 3.25 -3.67
C SER A 52 6.37 2.80 -2.78
N GLU A 53 6.13 1.93 -1.79
CA GLU A 53 7.18 1.37 -0.95
C GLU A 53 8.15 0.50 -1.76
N ARG A 54 7.62 -0.37 -2.63
CA ARG A 54 8.48 -1.19 -3.50
C ARG A 54 9.32 -0.34 -4.46
N PHE A 55 8.78 0.76 -4.97
CA PHE A 55 9.53 1.68 -5.81
C PHE A 55 10.63 2.42 -5.04
N TRP A 56 10.31 3.04 -3.90
CA TRP A 56 11.29 3.83 -3.17
C TRP A 56 12.36 2.97 -2.52
N PHE A 57 11.97 1.95 -1.76
CA PHE A 57 12.94 1.13 -1.03
C PHE A 57 13.56 0.06 -1.92
N GLY A 58 12.76 -0.62 -2.76
CA GLY A 58 13.28 -1.66 -3.65
C GLY A 58 14.14 -1.07 -4.77
N GLU A 59 13.60 -0.13 -5.54
CA GLU A 59 14.29 0.38 -6.73
C GLU A 59 15.23 1.53 -6.42
N LYS A 60 14.75 2.60 -5.79
CA LYS A 60 15.58 3.80 -5.60
C LYS A 60 16.70 3.62 -4.58
N VAL A 61 16.44 2.90 -3.49
CA VAL A 61 17.46 2.60 -2.47
C VAL A 61 18.18 1.29 -2.77
N GLY A 62 17.44 0.21 -3.07
CA GLY A 62 18.00 -1.14 -3.23
C GLY A 62 18.49 -1.50 -4.63
N GLY A 63 18.21 -0.69 -5.65
CA GLY A 63 18.58 -0.98 -7.04
C GLY A 63 17.80 -2.15 -7.68
N ILE A 64 16.76 -2.66 -7.03
CA ILE A 64 15.91 -3.75 -7.51
C ILE A 64 14.72 -3.17 -8.23
N SER A 65 14.60 -3.39 -9.54
CA SER A 65 13.49 -2.87 -10.33
C SER A 65 12.12 -3.21 -9.72
N ALA A 66 11.27 -2.19 -9.59
CA ALA A 66 9.93 -2.35 -9.04
C ALA A 66 8.93 -2.87 -10.09
N GLN A 67 9.26 -2.79 -11.39
CA GLN A 67 8.34 -3.07 -12.51
C GLN A 67 6.96 -2.41 -12.32
N ARG A 68 6.98 -1.17 -11.82
CA ARG A 68 5.78 -0.47 -11.36
C ARG A 68 5.01 0.16 -12.53
N ASP A 69 3.75 -0.23 -12.71
CA ASP A 69 2.76 0.53 -13.47
C ASP A 69 1.92 1.38 -12.51
N ARG A 70 2.34 2.63 -12.31
CA ARG A 70 1.65 3.56 -11.42
C ARG A 70 0.21 3.83 -11.87
N SER A 71 -0.06 3.87 -13.17
CA SER A 71 -1.39 4.23 -13.67
C SER A 71 -2.40 3.10 -13.43
N ALA A 72 -1.95 1.84 -13.44
CA ALA A 72 -2.78 0.69 -13.11
C ALA A 72 -3.19 0.65 -11.63
N GLU A 73 -2.38 1.17 -10.71
CA GLU A 73 -2.69 1.21 -9.26
C GLU A 73 -4.01 1.92 -8.96
N PHE A 74 -4.36 2.94 -9.75
CA PHE A 74 -5.58 3.74 -9.60
C PHE A 74 -6.81 3.14 -10.31
N LYS A 75 -6.70 1.92 -10.83
CA LYS A 75 -7.77 1.21 -11.53
C LYS A 75 -8.18 -0.09 -10.85
N VAL A 76 -7.59 -0.41 -9.69
CA VAL A 76 -7.86 -1.65 -8.97
C VAL A 76 -9.28 -1.62 -8.40
N LEU A 77 -10.05 -2.65 -8.74
CA LEU A 77 -11.33 -2.96 -8.11
C LEU A 77 -11.02 -3.83 -6.87
N GLY A 78 -11.72 -3.60 -5.75
CA GLY A 78 -11.54 -4.43 -4.56
C GLY A 78 -11.72 -5.92 -4.86
N ALA A 79 -10.98 -6.77 -4.16
CA ALA A 79 -11.12 -8.22 -4.23
C ALA A 79 -11.75 -8.73 -2.93
N ASP A 80 -12.54 -9.79 -3.04
CA ASP A 80 -13.00 -10.56 -1.88
C ASP A 80 -11.78 -11.21 -1.21
N ARG A 81 -11.72 -11.19 0.13
CA ARG A 81 -10.56 -11.66 0.90
C ARG A 81 -10.57 -13.17 1.13
#